data_AF-A0AAW9PXS5-F1
#
_entry.id   AF-A0AAW9PXS5-F1
#
_cell.length_a   1.000
_cell.length_b   1.000
_cell.length_c   1.000
_cell.angle_alpha   90.00
_cell.angle_beta   90.00
_cell.angle_gamma   90.00
#
_symmetry.space_group_name_H-M   'P 1'
#
loop_
_entity.id
_entity.type
_entity.pdbx_description
1 polymer ?
#
loop_
_entity_poly.entity_id
_entity_poly.type
_entity_poly.pdbx_seq_one_letter_code
_entity_poly.pdbx_strand_id
1 'polypeptide(L)'
;MRDLIDAFWRASAYCLHPRVIALSVLPLLVAGGLTLAAGWFFWEAAVDGVRATLEGWLLISAFLQWLDSMGAEGFRAVLAPLVVVALAVPVIVLLSLLMVAVMMTPALVSLVARRRFPTLERKRGAGLLTSVMWSLGYTLLALLVLAASVPLWLIPPLVLVIPPLVWGWLTYRVMAFDVLADHASRGERETLLRQHRWPLLAMGVVSGYLGAAPSLLWAMSAVTLIFAPLLIVVSVWLYTLVFAFSSLWFAHYALAALQRLRVQAGAAPPSAGPVPVPAPAAEPPALPPA
;
A
#
# COMPACT_ATOMS: atom_id res chain seq x y z
N MET A 1 -1.35 -18.17 13.59
CA MET A 1 -2.30 -18.42 12.48
C MET A 1 -3.74 -18.03 12.82
N ARG A 2 -4.29 -18.41 13.99
CA ARG A 2 -5.65 -18.02 14.40
C ARG A 2 -5.93 -16.52 14.31
N ASP A 3 -5.02 -15.67 14.81
CA ASP A 3 -5.17 -14.20 14.75
C ASP A 3 -5.25 -13.63 13.33
N LEU A 4 -4.52 -14.22 12.39
CA LEU A 4 -4.49 -13.79 10.99
C LEU A 4 -5.82 -14.08 10.32
N ILE A 5 -6.40 -15.26 10.60
CA ILE A 5 -7.71 -15.69 10.09
C ILE A 5 -8.85 -14.89 10.75
N ASP A 6 -8.79 -14.66 12.06
CA ASP A 6 -9.78 -13.80 12.75
C ASP A 6 -9.75 -12.37 12.18
N ALA A 7 -8.56 -11.80 11.93
CA ALA A 7 -8.43 -10.50 11.32
C ALA A 7 -8.95 -10.48 9.87
N PHE A 8 -8.75 -11.56 9.10
CA PHE A 8 -9.25 -11.71 7.73
C PHE A 8 -10.78 -11.64 7.72
N TRP A 9 -11.44 -12.48 8.52
CA TRP A 9 -12.89 -12.54 8.53
C TRP A 9 -13.54 -11.24 9.00
N ARG A 10 -12.93 -10.57 9.99
CA ARG A 10 -13.38 -9.24 10.43
C ARG A 10 -13.23 -8.19 9.34
N ALA A 11 -12.12 -8.19 8.61
CA ALA A 11 -11.92 -7.28 7.49
C ALA A 11 -12.95 -7.52 6.38
N SER A 12 -13.20 -8.78 6.02
CA SER A 12 -14.25 -9.15 5.05
C SER A 12 -15.63 -8.67 5.49
N ALA A 13 -15.99 -8.86 6.76
CA ALA A 13 -17.26 -8.38 7.30
C ALA A 13 -17.36 -6.84 7.30
N TYR A 14 -16.25 -6.15 7.56
CA TYR A 14 -16.20 -4.68 7.53
C TYR A 14 -16.30 -4.11 6.11
N CYS A 15 -15.86 -4.83 5.08
CA CYS A 15 -16.07 -4.41 3.68
C CYS A 15 -17.56 -4.23 3.32
N LEU A 16 -18.46 -4.97 3.97
CA LEU A 16 -19.91 -4.84 3.79
C LEU A 16 -20.53 -3.70 4.60
N HIS A 17 -19.75 -3.04 5.47
CA HIS A 17 -20.26 -1.96 6.29
C HIS A 17 -20.56 -0.72 5.42
N PRO A 18 -21.74 -0.08 5.54
CA PRO A 18 -22.14 1.03 4.66
C PRO A 18 -21.12 2.18 4.61
N ARG A 19 -20.49 2.50 5.74
CA ARG A 19 -19.42 3.50 5.80
C ARG A 19 -18.19 3.11 4.99
N VAL A 20 -17.81 1.83 4.95
CA VAL A 20 -16.64 1.35 4.19
C VAL A 20 -16.96 1.38 2.70
N ILE A 21 -18.18 0.98 2.31
CA ILE A 21 -18.66 1.09 0.93
C ILE A 21 -18.66 2.57 0.48
N ALA A 22 -19.23 3.48 1.27
CA ALA A 22 -19.20 4.91 0.95
C ALA A 22 -17.78 5.46 0.83
N LEU A 23 -16.89 5.08 1.76
CA LEU A 23 -15.46 5.45 1.71
C LEU A 23 -14.73 4.86 0.50
N SER A 24 -15.18 3.73 -0.07
CA SER A 24 -14.56 3.13 -1.26
C SER A 24 -14.93 3.85 -2.57
N VAL A 25 -16.08 4.53 -2.58
CA VAL A 25 -16.60 5.28 -3.73
C VAL A 25 -16.02 6.69 -3.76
N LEU A 26 -15.80 7.32 -2.61
CA LEU A 26 -15.35 8.71 -2.52
C LEU A 26 -14.01 8.98 -3.26
N PRO A 27 -12.91 8.25 -3.03
CA PRO A 27 -11.65 8.47 -3.76
C PRO A 27 -11.80 8.23 -5.25
N LEU A 28 -12.68 7.29 -5.65
CA LEU A 28 -12.94 6.99 -7.04
C LEU A 28 -13.65 8.14 -7.75
N LEU A 29 -14.64 8.76 -7.11
CA LEU A 29 -15.31 9.95 -7.65
C LEU A 29 -14.34 11.13 -7.77
N VAL A 30 -13.49 11.34 -6.77
CA VAL A 30 -12.49 12.41 -6.79
C VAL A 30 -11.46 12.17 -7.90
N ALA A 31 -10.84 10.99 -7.93
CA ALA A 31 -9.82 10.66 -8.92
C ALA A 31 -10.39 10.62 -10.35
N GLY A 32 -11.59 10.04 -10.52
CA GLY A 32 -12.30 10.03 -11.80
C GLY A 32 -12.67 11.44 -12.25
N GLY A 33 -13.22 12.27 -11.35
CA GLY A 33 -13.53 13.67 -11.64
C GLY A 33 -12.30 14.49 -12.02
N LEU A 34 -11.19 14.32 -11.30
CA LEU A 34 -9.91 14.98 -11.63
C LEU A 34 -9.37 14.51 -12.99
N THR A 35 -9.46 13.22 -13.29
CA THR A 35 -9.00 12.66 -14.57
C THR A 35 -9.85 13.17 -15.73
N LEU A 36 -11.17 13.22 -15.56
CA LEU A 36 -12.10 13.76 -16.56
C LEU A 36 -11.87 15.26 -16.78
N ALA A 37 -11.71 16.03 -15.70
CA ALA A 37 -11.38 17.44 -15.79
C ALA A 37 -10.04 17.65 -16.51
N ALA A 38 -9.01 16.88 -16.15
CA ALA A 38 -7.70 16.97 -16.80
C ALA A 38 -7.79 16.62 -18.30
N GLY A 39 -8.53 15.57 -18.66
CA GLY A 39 -8.80 15.23 -20.05
C GLY A 39 -9.53 16.35 -20.77
N TRP A 40 -10.57 16.92 -20.17
CA TRP A 40 -11.34 18.01 -20.79
C TRP A 40 -10.50 19.26 -21.06
N PHE A 41 -9.67 19.69 -20.10
CA PHE A 41 -8.91 20.93 -20.21
C PHE A 41 -7.56 20.80 -20.94
N PHE A 42 -6.88 19.66 -20.83
CA PHE A 42 -5.49 19.53 -21.26
C PHE A 42 -5.27 18.54 -22.40
N TRP A 43 -6.30 17.80 -22.85
CA TRP A 43 -6.11 16.74 -23.85
C TRP A 43 -5.50 17.25 -25.16
N GLU A 44 -6.11 18.26 -25.79
CA GLU A 44 -5.62 18.80 -27.07
C GLU A 44 -4.19 19.34 -26.94
N ALA A 45 -3.95 20.18 -25.92
CA ALA A 45 -2.62 20.74 -25.64
C ALA A 45 -1.56 19.65 -25.38
N ALA A 46 -1.91 18.56 -24.68
CA ALA A 46 -1.00 17.45 -24.42
C ALA A 46 -0.67 16.68 -25.70
N VAL A 47 -1.68 16.39 -26.54
CA VAL A 47 -1.50 15.69 -27.82
C VAL A 47 -0.66 16.55 -28.76
N ASP A 48 -0.93 17.85 -28.84
CA ASP A 48 -0.17 18.78 -29.69
C ASP A 48 1.28 18.92 -29.20
N GLY A 49 1.49 19.02 -27.88
CA GLY A 49 2.83 19.05 -27.29
C GLY A 49 3.65 17.79 -27.60
N VAL A 50 3.05 16.60 -27.46
CA VAL A 50 3.69 15.34 -27.83
C VAL A 50 3.95 15.27 -29.33
N ARG A 51 2.99 15.68 -30.17
CA ARG A 51 3.15 15.70 -31.63
C ARG A 51 4.32 16.59 -32.04
N ALA A 52 4.37 17.83 -31.55
CA ALA A 52 5.45 18.77 -31.82
C ALA A 52 6.82 18.20 -31.38
N THR A 53 6.86 17.51 -30.24
CA THR A 53 8.07 16.85 -29.75
C THR A 53 8.52 15.73 -30.68
N LEU A 54 7.60 14.87 -31.12
CA LEU A 54 7.90 13.76 -32.03
C LEU A 54 8.39 14.26 -33.40
N GLU A 55 7.81 15.35 -33.91
CA GLU A 55 8.18 15.95 -35.20
C GLU A 55 9.53 16.65 -35.16
N GLY A 56 9.94 17.15 -33.98
CA GLY A 56 11.27 17.72 -33.78
C GLY A 56 12.42 16.71 -33.83
N TRP A 57 12.14 15.41 -33.73
CA TRP A 57 13.16 14.36 -33.70
C TRP A 57 13.42 13.78 -35.09
N LEU A 58 14.62 14.02 -35.63
CA LEU A 58 15.00 13.67 -37.01
C LEU A 58 14.81 12.17 -37.36
N LEU A 59 15.07 11.28 -36.41
CA LEU A 59 14.92 9.83 -36.61
C LEU A 59 13.45 9.40 -36.64
N ILE A 60 12.61 10.03 -35.82
CA ILE A 60 11.18 9.72 -35.73
C ILE A 60 10.46 10.26 -36.98
N SER A 61 10.80 11.47 -37.43
CA SER A 61 10.23 12.05 -38.65
C SER A 61 10.60 11.25 -39.90
N ALA A 62 11.86 10.79 -40.04
CA ALA A 62 12.28 9.91 -41.13
C ALA A 62 11.56 8.55 -41.10
N PHE A 63 11.41 7.95 -39.92
CA PHE A 63 10.66 6.70 -39.75
C PHE A 63 9.17 6.86 -40.11
N LEU A 64 8.54 7.95 -39.67
CA LEU A 64 7.14 8.25 -39.98
C LEU A 64 6.94 8.49 -41.48
N GLN A 65 7.83 9.23 -42.15
CA GLN A 65 7.77 9.42 -43.61
C GLN A 65 7.95 8.10 -44.38
N TRP A 66 8.82 7.22 -43.90
CA TRP A 66 8.95 5.88 -44.48
C TRP A 66 7.66 5.06 -44.29
N LEU A 67 7.03 5.12 -43.11
CA LEU A 67 5.72 4.50 -42.85
C LEU A 67 4.62 5.07 -43.75
N ASP A 68 4.58 6.39 -43.94
CA ASP A 68 3.64 7.06 -44.83
C ASP A 68 3.81 6.54 -46.27
N SER A 69 5.04 6.30 -46.72
CA SER A 69 5.30 5.74 -48.05
C SER A 69 4.84 4.29 -48.25
N MET A 70 4.59 3.55 -47.17
CA MET A 70 3.96 2.22 -47.19
C MET A 70 2.43 2.25 -47.03
N GLY A 71 1.81 3.43 -47.01
CA GLY A 71 0.36 3.61 -46.87
C GLY A 71 -0.15 3.63 -45.44
N ALA A 72 0.72 3.85 -44.45
CA ALA A 72 0.36 3.84 -43.02
C ALA A 72 0.11 5.23 -42.42
N GLU A 73 -0.41 6.18 -43.21
CA GLU A 73 -0.65 7.57 -42.77
C GLU A 73 -1.52 7.67 -41.50
N GLY A 74 -2.44 6.73 -41.31
CA GLY A 74 -3.29 6.65 -40.11
C GLY A 74 -2.51 6.37 -38.81
N PHE A 75 -1.34 5.73 -38.88
CA PHE A 75 -0.53 5.41 -37.71
C PHE A 75 0.00 6.67 -37.02
N ARG A 76 0.42 7.65 -37.82
CA ARG A 76 0.93 8.94 -37.32
C ARG A 76 -0.13 9.71 -36.55
N ALA A 77 -1.40 9.62 -36.95
CA ALA A 77 -2.51 10.30 -36.28
C ALA A 77 -2.78 9.78 -34.87
N VAL A 78 -2.52 8.49 -34.60
CA VAL A 78 -2.84 7.84 -33.32
C VAL A 78 -1.62 7.77 -32.38
N LEU A 79 -0.40 7.94 -32.91
CA LEU A 79 0.84 7.82 -32.14
C LEU A 79 0.93 8.83 -30.98
N ALA A 80 0.64 10.11 -31.23
CA ALA A 80 0.70 11.13 -30.19
C ALA A 80 -0.34 10.89 -29.07
N PRO A 81 -1.64 10.65 -29.36
CA PRO A 81 -2.62 10.23 -28.35
C PRO A 81 -2.20 8.99 -27.55
N LEU A 82 -1.63 7.97 -28.21
CA LEU A 82 -1.15 6.76 -27.54
C LEU A 82 -0.05 7.06 -26.51
N VAL A 83 0.91 7.91 -26.87
CA VAL A 83 1.98 8.33 -25.97
C VAL A 83 1.42 9.13 -24.79
N VAL A 84 0.48 10.06 -25.03
CA VAL A 84 -0.19 10.81 -23.94
C VAL A 84 -0.87 9.84 -22.97
N VAL A 85 -1.65 8.88 -23.47
CA VAL A 85 -2.33 7.88 -22.64
C VAL A 85 -1.31 7.01 -21.89
N ALA A 86 -0.27 6.53 -22.57
CA ALA A 86 0.76 5.68 -21.97
C ALA A 86 1.52 6.39 -20.82
N LEU A 87 1.74 7.70 -20.92
CA LEU A 87 2.34 8.50 -19.85
C LEU A 87 1.34 8.89 -18.75
N ALA A 88 0.10 9.21 -19.13
CA ALA A 88 -0.94 9.66 -18.20
C ALA A 88 -1.45 8.51 -17.31
N VAL A 89 -1.65 7.31 -17.87
CA VAL A 89 -2.24 6.17 -17.14
C VAL A 89 -1.46 5.83 -15.86
N PRO A 90 -0.12 5.63 -15.88
CA PRO A 90 0.64 5.37 -14.66
C PRO A 90 0.53 6.49 -13.62
N VAL A 91 0.56 7.75 -14.06
CA VAL A 91 0.43 8.92 -13.18
C VAL A 91 -0.96 8.95 -12.54
N ILE A 92 -2.02 8.75 -13.32
CA ILE A 92 -3.40 8.68 -12.83
C ILE A 92 -3.56 7.54 -11.83
N VAL A 93 -3.00 6.36 -12.12
CA VAL A 93 -3.03 5.21 -11.20
C VAL A 93 -2.32 5.55 -9.89
N LEU A 94 -1.11 6.12 -9.94
CA LEU A 94 -0.37 6.51 -8.74
C LEU A 94 -1.12 7.57 -7.92
N LEU A 95 -1.67 8.60 -8.56
CA LEU A 95 -2.47 9.63 -7.90
C LEU A 95 -3.74 9.05 -7.27
N SER A 96 -4.40 8.12 -7.97
CA SER A 96 -5.59 7.42 -7.47
C SER A 96 -5.26 6.60 -6.23
N LEU A 97 -4.20 5.79 -6.28
CA LEU A 97 -3.73 4.99 -5.14
C LEU A 97 -3.33 5.88 -3.96
N LEU A 98 -2.66 7.01 -4.22
CA LEU A 98 -2.30 7.97 -3.18
C LEU A 98 -3.55 8.58 -2.53
N MET A 99 -4.54 8.97 -3.33
CA MET A 99 -5.82 9.51 -2.84
C MET A 99 -6.54 8.47 -1.96
N VAL A 100 -6.61 7.22 -2.41
CA VAL A 100 -7.19 6.12 -1.63
C VAL A 100 -6.42 5.92 -0.33
N ALA A 101 -5.08 5.88 -0.37
CA ALA A 101 -4.27 5.70 0.83
C ALA A 101 -4.47 6.84 1.85
N VAL A 102 -4.49 8.09 1.39
CA VAL A 102 -4.61 9.29 2.25
C VAL A 102 -6.03 9.47 2.78
N MET A 103 -7.06 9.16 2.01
CA MET A 103 -8.45 9.33 2.45
C MET A 103 -8.99 8.10 3.19
N MET A 104 -8.73 6.92 2.64
CA MET A 104 -9.40 5.68 3.06
C MET A 104 -8.69 5.00 4.22
N THR A 105 -7.37 4.79 4.14
CA THR A 105 -6.61 4.09 5.19
C THR A 105 -6.79 4.72 6.58
N PRO A 106 -6.60 6.04 6.80
CA PRO A 106 -6.78 6.61 8.14
C PRO A 106 -8.24 6.54 8.61
N ALA A 107 -9.22 6.67 7.70
CA ALA A 107 -10.62 6.52 8.04
C ALA A 107 -10.95 5.09 8.50
N LEU A 108 -10.46 4.07 7.79
CA LEU A 108 -10.63 2.66 8.13
C LEU A 108 -9.92 2.29 9.43
N VAL A 109 -8.67 2.73 9.60
CA VAL A 109 -7.90 2.52 10.83
C VAL A 109 -8.61 3.18 12.01
N SER A 110 -9.13 4.40 11.84
CA SER A 110 -9.88 5.10 12.89
C SER A 110 -11.18 4.38 13.25
N LEU A 111 -11.88 3.80 12.27
CA LEU A 111 -13.10 3.02 12.48
C LEU A 111 -12.81 1.75 13.29
N VAL A 112 -11.75 1.03 12.93
CA VAL A 112 -11.31 -0.17 13.65
C VAL A 112 -10.84 0.19 15.07
N ALA A 113 -10.02 1.24 15.21
CA ALA A 113 -9.53 1.70 16.50
C ALA A 113 -10.68 2.09 17.44
N ARG A 114 -11.65 2.88 16.96
CA ARG A 114 -12.80 3.32 17.79
C ARG A 114 -13.71 2.15 18.21
N ARG A 115 -13.91 1.16 17.34
CA ARG A 115 -14.83 0.04 17.64
C ARG A 115 -14.19 -1.10 18.43
N ARG A 116 -12.93 -1.45 18.15
CA ARG A 116 -12.27 -2.63 18.73
C ARG A 116 -11.20 -2.28 19.76
N PHE A 117 -10.57 -1.12 19.64
CA PHE A 117 -9.43 -0.72 20.46
C PHE A 117 -9.63 0.66 21.11
N PRO A 118 -10.76 0.93 21.79
CA PRO A 118 -11.08 2.26 22.30
C PRO A 118 -10.09 2.77 23.35
N THR A 119 -9.40 1.87 24.06
CA THR A 119 -8.39 2.18 25.07
C THR A 119 -6.97 2.34 24.51
N LEU A 120 -6.77 2.11 23.21
CA LEU A 120 -5.44 2.14 22.60
C LEU A 120 -5.02 3.58 22.29
N GLU A 121 -4.04 4.08 23.04
CA GLU A 121 -3.51 5.43 22.89
C GLU A 121 -2.87 5.67 21.51
N ARG A 122 -3.13 6.86 20.94
CA ARG A 122 -2.53 7.33 19.68
C ARG A 122 -1.23 8.08 19.93
N LYS A 123 -0.08 7.41 19.74
CA LYS A 123 1.24 8.04 19.91
C LYS A 123 1.69 8.92 18.73
N ARG A 124 0.96 8.93 17.60
CA ARG A 124 1.26 9.73 16.39
C ARG A 124 2.74 9.65 15.98
N GLY A 125 3.26 8.42 15.89
CA GLY A 125 4.69 8.16 15.70
C GLY A 125 5.23 8.46 14.29
N ALA A 126 4.39 8.81 13.31
CA ALA A 126 4.81 9.33 12.01
C ALA A 126 3.72 10.19 11.36
N GLY A 127 4.13 11.19 10.57
CA GLY A 127 3.23 12.04 9.78
C GLY A 127 3.00 11.53 8.35
N LEU A 128 2.13 12.22 7.62
CA LEU A 128 1.79 11.90 6.21
C LEU A 128 3.02 11.97 5.29
N LEU A 129 3.84 13.02 5.40
CA LEU A 129 5.06 13.17 4.59
C LEU A 129 6.03 11.99 4.81
N THR A 130 6.18 11.55 6.06
CA THR A 130 7.00 10.38 6.38
C THR A 130 6.44 9.11 5.76
N SER A 131 5.12 8.94 5.75
CA SER A 131 4.45 7.78 5.13
C SER A 131 4.63 7.76 3.61
N VAL A 132 4.51 8.93 2.96
CA VAL A 132 4.75 9.09 1.52
C VAL A 132 6.21 8.81 1.17
N MET A 133 7.17 9.41 1.88
CA MET A 133 8.60 9.16 1.64
C MET A 133 8.97 7.70 1.90
N TRP A 134 8.40 7.10 2.94
CA TRP A 134 8.58 5.69 3.25
C TRP A 134 8.05 4.82 2.11
N SER A 135 6.81 5.02 1.68
CA SER A 135 6.20 4.29 0.58
C SER A 135 6.99 4.43 -0.72
N LEU A 136 7.44 5.64 -1.05
CA LEU A 136 8.26 5.90 -2.23
C LEU A 136 9.62 5.19 -2.17
N GLY A 137 10.30 5.24 -1.03
CA GLY A 137 11.58 4.55 -0.82
C GLY A 137 11.47 3.03 -0.94
N TYR A 138 10.42 2.44 -0.36
CA TYR A 138 10.17 1.00 -0.50
C TYR A 138 9.70 0.61 -1.90
N THR A 139 8.96 1.48 -2.59
CA THR A 139 8.56 1.26 -3.99
C THR A 139 9.79 1.24 -4.89
N LEU A 140 10.70 2.21 -4.74
CA LEU A 140 11.96 2.24 -5.49
C LEU A 140 12.81 1.01 -5.20
N LEU A 141 12.93 0.61 -3.92
CA LEU A 141 13.64 -0.61 -3.53
C LEU A 141 13.00 -1.86 -4.14
N ALA A 142 11.66 -1.96 -4.15
CA ALA A 142 10.95 -3.07 -4.76
C ALA A 142 11.22 -3.14 -6.28
N LEU A 143 11.23 -1.99 -6.97
CA LEU A 143 11.59 -1.92 -8.39
C LEU A 143 13.03 -2.37 -8.65
N LEU A 144 13.98 -1.95 -7.81
CA LEU A 144 15.38 -2.40 -7.89
C LEU A 144 15.50 -3.91 -7.68
N VAL A 145 14.82 -4.46 -6.67
CA VAL A 145 14.80 -5.91 -6.41
C VAL A 145 14.15 -6.66 -7.58
N LEU A 146 13.06 -6.13 -8.14
CA LEU A 146 12.38 -6.72 -9.29
C LEU A 146 13.29 -6.74 -10.52
N ALA A 147 13.97 -5.63 -10.83
CA ALA A 147 14.93 -5.53 -11.91
C ALA A 147 16.11 -6.49 -11.71
N ALA A 148 16.68 -6.54 -10.50
CA ALA A 148 17.73 -7.50 -10.16
C ALA A 148 17.28 -8.96 -10.25
N SER A 149 15.98 -9.24 -10.13
CA SER A 149 15.42 -10.58 -10.24
C SER A 149 15.18 -11.07 -11.67
N VAL A 150 15.26 -10.20 -12.68
CA VAL A 150 15.00 -10.54 -14.09
C VAL A 150 15.81 -11.77 -14.58
N PRO A 151 17.12 -11.92 -14.28
CA PRO A 151 17.87 -13.11 -14.68
C PRO A 151 17.30 -14.41 -14.09
N LEU A 152 16.73 -14.36 -12.90
CA LEU A 152 16.14 -15.53 -12.22
C LEU A 152 14.80 -15.94 -12.84
N TRP A 153 14.16 -15.07 -13.62
CA TRP A 153 12.87 -15.37 -14.24
C TRP A 153 12.98 -16.39 -15.38
N LEU A 154 14.19 -16.63 -15.88
CA LEU A 154 14.47 -17.68 -16.87
C LEU A 154 14.17 -19.09 -16.34
N ILE A 155 14.06 -19.25 -15.02
CA ILE A 155 13.66 -20.50 -14.38
C ILE A 155 12.12 -20.44 -14.15
N PRO A 156 11.30 -21.21 -14.90
CA PRO A 156 9.84 -21.10 -14.90
C PRO A 156 9.14 -21.10 -13.52
N PRO A 157 9.54 -21.90 -12.51
CA PRO A 157 8.91 -21.80 -11.19
C PRO A 157 9.27 -20.50 -10.44
N LEU A 158 10.42 -19.88 -10.69
CA LEU A 158 10.86 -18.69 -9.97
C LEU A 158 10.11 -17.43 -10.41
N VAL A 159 9.80 -17.29 -11.70
CA VAL A 159 9.02 -16.13 -12.20
C VAL A 159 7.61 -16.09 -11.62
N LEU A 160 7.05 -17.24 -11.21
CA LEU A 160 5.74 -17.29 -10.55
C LEU A 160 5.79 -16.95 -9.06
N VAL A 161 6.96 -17.04 -8.43
CA VAL A 161 7.12 -16.87 -6.97
C VAL A 161 7.72 -15.51 -6.63
N ILE A 162 8.76 -15.07 -7.34
CA ILE A 162 9.51 -13.86 -7.00
C ILE A 162 8.66 -12.59 -7.12
N PRO A 163 7.98 -12.29 -8.24
CA PRO A 163 7.22 -11.05 -8.36
C PRO A 163 6.09 -10.93 -7.31
N PRO A 164 5.28 -11.98 -7.04
CA PRO A 164 4.28 -11.92 -5.97
C PRO A 164 4.89 -11.76 -4.57
N LEU A 165 6.07 -12.32 -4.30
CA LEU A 165 6.77 -12.12 -3.03
C LEU A 165 7.28 -10.68 -2.87
N VAL A 166 7.87 -10.10 -3.92
CA VAL A 166 8.33 -8.70 -3.91
C VAL A 166 7.14 -7.76 -3.73
N TRP A 167 6.05 -7.99 -4.45
CA TRP A 167 4.81 -7.22 -4.31
C TRP A 167 4.21 -7.36 -2.92
N GLY A 168 4.07 -8.59 -2.42
CA GLY A 168 3.53 -8.82 -1.09
C GLY A 168 4.39 -8.22 0.02
N TRP A 169 5.72 -8.24 -0.15
CA TRP A 169 6.65 -7.57 0.75
C TRP A 169 6.48 -6.04 0.73
N LEU A 170 6.32 -5.44 -0.45
CA LEU A 170 6.04 -4.01 -0.59
C LEU A 170 4.72 -3.64 0.09
N THR A 171 3.64 -4.36 -0.23
CA THR A 171 2.31 -4.15 0.38
C THR A 171 2.38 -4.24 1.89
N TYR A 172 3.07 -5.26 2.42
CA TYR A 172 3.34 -5.38 3.84
C TYR A 172 4.00 -4.12 4.41
N ARG A 173 5.13 -3.69 3.83
CA ARG A 173 5.94 -2.59 4.36
C ARG A 173 5.21 -1.25 4.36
N VAL A 174 4.39 -1.02 3.35
CA VAL A 174 3.58 0.20 3.23
C VAL A 174 2.37 0.13 4.16
N MET A 175 1.53 -0.90 4.04
CA MET A 175 0.28 -1.00 4.81
C MET A 175 0.51 -1.10 6.32
N ALA A 176 1.50 -1.89 6.76
CA ALA A 176 1.80 -1.98 8.19
C ALA A 176 2.33 -0.65 8.74
N PHE A 177 3.09 0.11 7.95
CA PHE A 177 3.56 1.43 8.36
C PHE A 177 2.38 2.40 8.48
N ASP A 178 1.52 2.47 7.47
CA ASP A 178 0.38 3.41 7.42
C ASP A 178 -0.61 3.15 8.57
N VAL A 179 -0.90 1.88 8.86
CA VAL A 179 -1.78 1.48 9.97
C VAL A 179 -1.20 1.87 11.34
N LEU A 180 0.11 1.67 11.51
CA LEU A 180 0.77 1.88 12.79
C LEU A 180 1.23 3.32 13.01
N ALA A 181 1.34 4.14 11.96
CA ALA A 181 1.84 5.52 12.03
C ALA A 181 1.13 6.37 13.09
N ASP A 182 -0.19 6.26 13.18
CA ASP A 182 -1.00 7.03 14.13
C ASP A 182 -0.95 6.50 15.56
N HIS A 183 -0.71 5.19 15.74
CA HIS A 183 -0.92 4.52 17.03
C HIS A 183 0.38 4.15 17.73
N ALA A 184 1.41 3.73 16.99
CA ALA A 184 2.63 3.17 17.55
C ALA A 184 3.81 4.17 17.52
N SER A 185 4.68 4.09 18.53
CA SER A 185 5.98 4.78 18.51
C SER A 185 6.93 4.14 17.49
N ARG A 186 8.04 4.81 17.15
CA ARG A 186 9.07 4.23 16.26
C ARG A 186 9.59 2.88 16.76
N GLY A 187 9.95 2.78 18.05
CA GLY A 187 10.45 1.54 18.65
C GLY A 187 9.40 0.42 18.69
N GLU A 188 8.14 0.74 18.99
CA GLU A 188 7.02 -0.23 18.95
C GLU A 188 6.83 -0.78 17.53
N ARG A 189 6.89 0.09 16.51
CA ARG A 189 6.78 -0.33 15.08
C ARG A 189 7.91 -1.23 14.66
N GLU A 190 9.15 -0.85 14.92
CA GLU A 190 10.32 -1.66 14.55
C GLU A 190 10.27 -3.04 15.22
N THR A 191 9.85 -3.10 16.49
CA THR A 191 9.67 -4.36 17.22
C THR A 191 8.58 -5.23 16.58
N LEU A 192 7.41 -4.67 16.30
CA LEU A 192 6.30 -5.39 15.66
C LEU A 192 6.65 -5.92 14.27
N LEU A 193 7.27 -5.09 13.43
CA LEU A 193 7.67 -5.47 12.08
C LEU A 193 8.72 -6.60 12.10
N ARG A 194 9.60 -6.64 13.11
CA ARG A 194 10.55 -7.75 13.30
C ARG A 194 9.88 -9.02 13.79
N GLN A 195 9.01 -8.92 14.80
CA GLN A 195 8.35 -10.09 15.41
C GLN A 195 7.30 -10.74 14.50
N HIS A 196 6.56 -9.94 13.72
CA HIS A 196 5.45 -10.41 12.89
C HIS A 196 5.74 -10.38 11.37
N ARG A 197 7.01 -10.36 10.97
CA ARG A 197 7.40 -10.26 9.54
C ARG A 197 6.75 -11.31 8.63
N TRP A 198 6.63 -12.54 9.09
CA TRP A 198 6.09 -13.65 8.28
C TRP A 198 4.57 -13.58 8.13
N PRO A 199 3.77 -13.43 9.22
CA PRO A 199 2.34 -13.17 9.09
C PRO A 199 2.01 -11.96 8.21
N LEU A 200 2.75 -10.85 8.39
CA LEU A 200 2.49 -9.64 7.64
C LEU A 200 2.88 -9.78 6.16
N LEU A 201 3.96 -10.50 5.84
CA LEU A 201 4.32 -10.85 4.46
C LEU A 201 3.24 -11.74 3.83
N ALA A 202 2.74 -12.76 4.54
CA ALA A 202 1.68 -13.62 4.02
C ALA A 202 0.40 -12.82 3.71
N MET A 203 0.00 -11.91 4.60
CA MET A 203 -1.11 -10.98 4.36
C MET A 203 -0.84 -10.11 3.12
N GLY A 204 0.37 -9.57 2.98
CA GLY A 204 0.76 -8.75 1.84
C GLY A 204 0.70 -9.53 0.51
N VAL A 205 1.19 -10.77 0.48
CA VAL A 205 1.13 -11.64 -0.72
C VAL A 205 -0.32 -11.96 -1.09
N VAL A 206 -1.14 -12.33 -0.10
CA VAL A 206 -2.58 -12.60 -0.34
C VAL A 206 -3.29 -11.35 -0.84
N SER A 207 -3.06 -10.19 -0.23
CA SER A 207 -3.58 -8.91 -0.69
C SER A 207 -3.12 -8.56 -2.10
N GLY A 208 -1.86 -8.83 -2.44
CA GLY A 208 -1.32 -8.62 -3.79
C GLY A 208 -2.04 -9.48 -4.84
N TYR A 209 -2.27 -10.77 -4.54
CA TYR A 209 -3.05 -11.65 -5.42
C TYR A 209 -4.52 -11.26 -5.52
N LEU A 210 -5.14 -10.83 -4.42
CA LEU A 210 -6.50 -10.28 -4.45
C LEU A 210 -6.58 -9.03 -5.33
N GLY A 211 -5.48 -8.27 -5.46
CA GLY A 211 -5.35 -7.18 -6.42
C GLY A 211 -5.57 -7.60 -7.87
N ALA A 212 -5.30 -8.86 -8.22
CA ALA A 212 -5.59 -9.39 -9.56
C ALA A 212 -7.06 -9.87 -9.72
N ALA A 213 -7.87 -9.89 -8.66
CA ALA A 213 -9.25 -10.39 -8.75
C ALA A 213 -10.13 -9.60 -9.75
N PRO A 214 -10.05 -8.25 -9.85
CA PRO A 214 -10.87 -7.52 -10.81
C PRO A 214 -10.53 -7.84 -12.27
N SER A 215 -9.29 -8.23 -12.59
CA SER A 215 -8.91 -8.60 -13.96
C SER A 215 -9.54 -9.92 -14.41
N LEU A 216 -9.90 -10.81 -13.46
CA LEU A 216 -10.61 -12.05 -13.77
C LEU A 216 -11.98 -11.79 -14.41
N LEU A 217 -12.65 -10.67 -14.11
CA LEU A 217 -13.94 -10.31 -14.72
C LEU A 217 -13.86 -10.31 -16.25
N TRP A 218 -12.71 -9.93 -16.80
CA TRP A 218 -12.47 -9.85 -18.25
C TRP A 218 -12.16 -11.22 -18.87
N ALA A 219 -11.64 -12.15 -18.07
CA ALA A 219 -11.29 -13.50 -18.54
C ALA A 219 -12.49 -14.46 -18.57
N MET A 220 -13.64 -14.09 -17.96
CA MET A 220 -14.76 -15.02 -17.76
C MET A 220 -15.52 -15.39 -19.04
N SER A 221 -15.80 -14.44 -19.94
CA SER A 221 -16.58 -14.73 -21.18
C SER A 221 -16.53 -13.58 -22.19
N ALA A 222 -16.84 -13.87 -23.46
CA ALA A 222 -17.00 -12.85 -24.50
C ALA A 222 -18.21 -11.91 -24.26
N VAL A 223 -19.20 -12.34 -23.48
CA VAL A 223 -20.37 -11.53 -23.09
C VAL A 223 -19.96 -10.31 -22.25
N THR A 224 -18.78 -10.35 -21.62
CA THR A 224 -18.21 -9.21 -20.87
C THR A 224 -18.06 -7.95 -21.74
N LEU A 225 -17.83 -8.09 -23.05
CA LEU A 225 -17.71 -6.96 -23.97
C LEU A 225 -19.02 -6.16 -24.08
N ILE A 226 -20.17 -6.82 -24.01
CA ILE A 226 -21.50 -6.15 -24.05
C ILE A 226 -21.66 -5.26 -22.81
N PHE A 227 -21.20 -5.75 -21.66
CA PHE A 227 -21.27 -5.03 -20.39
C PHE A 227 -20.00 -4.23 -20.07
N ALA A 228 -19.08 -4.06 -21.02
CA ALA A 228 -17.76 -3.48 -20.76
C ALA A 228 -17.81 -2.12 -20.04
N PRO A 229 -18.68 -1.15 -20.41
CA PRO A 229 -18.75 0.12 -19.70
C PRO A 229 -19.10 -0.05 -18.21
N LEU A 230 -20.06 -0.92 -17.90
CA LEU A 230 -20.44 -1.22 -16.52
C LEU A 230 -19.34 -2.01 -15.79
N LEU A 231 -18.74 -2.99 -16.45
CA LEU A 231 -17.67 -3.82 -15.90
C LEU A 231 -16.40 -3.02 -15.62
N ILE A 232 -16.09 -1.96 -16.38
CA ILE A 232 -14.99 -1.04 -16.07
C ILE A 232 -15.26 -0.38 -14.72
N VAL A 233 -16.44 0.21 -14.53
CA VAL A 233 -16.81 0.87 -13.27
C VAL A 233 -16.76 -0.11 -12.11
N VAL A 234 -17.33 -1.31 -12.28
CA VAL A 234 -17.30 -2.37 -11.27
C VAL A 234 -15.87 -2.85 -10.99
N SER A 235 -15.03 -3.04 -12.02
CA SER A 235 -13.64 -3.48 -11.86
C SER A 235 -12.83 -2.45 -11.06
N VAL A 236 -12.96 -1.16 -11.41
CA VAL A 236 -12.27 -0.08 -10.71
C VAL A 236 -12.75 0.02 -9.26
N TRP A 237 -14.05 -0.14 -9.01
CA TRP A 237 -14.60 -0.18 -7.66
C TRP A 237 -14.11 -1.41 -6.86
N LEU A 238 -13.98 -2.58 -7.50
CA LEU A 238 -13.40 -3.76 -6.84
C LEU A 238 -11.94 -3.54 -6.48
N TYR A 239 -11.15 -2.84 -7.29
CA TYR A 239 -9.76 -2.48 -6.91
C TYR A 239 -9.74 -1.63 -5.63
N THR A 240 -10.63 -0.65 -5.49
CA THR A 240 -10.70 0.16 -4.25
C THR A 240 -11.20 -0.68 -3.07
N LEU A 241 -12.14 -1.60 -3.28
CA LEU A 241 -12.62 -2.53 -2.25
C LEU A 241 -11.52 -3.50 -1.78
N VAL A 242 -10.70 -4.03 -2.69
CA VAL A 242 -9.55 -4.88 -2.35
C VAL A 242 -8.51 -4.10 -1.55
N PHE A 243 -8.26 -2.85 -1.90
CA PHE A 243 -7.40 -1.96 -1.11
C PHE A 243 -7.99 -1.74 0.29
N ALA A 244 -9.28 -1.44 0.38
CA ALA A 244 -10.00 -1.27 1.64
C ALA A 244 -9.91 -2.49 2.55
N PHE A 245 -10.17 -3.67 1.97
CA PHE A 245 -10.05 -4.96 2.62
C PHE A 245 -8.64 -5.15 3.18
N SER A 246 -7.63 -4.89 2.37
CA SER A 246 -6.22 -5.01 2.78
C SER A 246 -5.90 -4.06 3.94
N SER A 247 -6.27 -2.79 3.84
CA SER A 247 -6.09 -1.83 4.94
C SER A 247 -6.79 -2.25 6.23
N LEU A 248 -8.03 -2.75 6.15
CA LEU A 248 -8.77 -3.28 7.30
C LEU A 248 -8.12 -4.52 7.90
N TRP A 249 -7.64 -5.43 7.07
CA TRP A 249 -7.00 -6.66 7.52
C TRP A 249 -5.71 -6.35 8.27
N PHE A 250 -4.86 -5.49 7.71
CA PHE A 250 -3.67 -4.97 8.38
C PHE A 250 -4.03 -4.20 9.65
N ALA A 251 -5.08 -3.38 9.66
CA ALA A 251 -5.55 -2.67 10.85
C ALA A 251 -5.97 -3.61 11.98
N HIS A 252 -6.82 -4.60 11.69
CA HIS A 252 -7.29 -5.55 12.69
C HIS A 252 -6.15 -6.38 13.30
N TYR A 253 -5.18 -6.77 12.48
CA TYR A 253 -4.04 -7.56 12.92
C TYR A 253 -2.98 -6.73 13.67
N ALA A 254 -2.52 -5.63 13.07
CA ALA A 254 -1.42 -4.84 13.61
C ALA A 254 -1.79 -4.09 14.89
N LEU A 255 -3.03 -3.57 14.99
CA LEU A 255 -3.49 -2.92 16.23
C LEU A 255 -3.69 -3.94 17.37
N ALA A 256 -4.15 -5.16 17.06
CA ALA A 256 -4.22 -6.22 18.06
C ALA A 256 -2.82 -6.61 18.56
N ALA A 257 -1.86 -6.74 17.65
CA ALA A 257 -0.47 -7.02 18.00
C ALA A 257 0.15 -5.89 18.83
N LEU A 258 -0.12 -4.62 18.49
CA LEU A 258 0.33 -3.46 19.24
C LEU A 258 -0.25 -3.42 20.66
N GLN A 259 -1.55 -3.69 20.81
CA GLN A 259 -2.18 -3.74 22.13
C GLN A 259 -1.51 -4.81 23.02
N ARG A 260 -1.25 -6.00 22.46
CA ARG A 260 -0.56 -7.06 23.21
C ARG A 260 0.86 -6.69 23.59
N LEU A 261 1.61 -6.07 22.69
CA LEU A 261 2.95 -5.58 22.98
C LEU A 261 2.94 -4.60 24.16
N ARG A 262 1.97 -3.68 24.20
CA ARG A 262 1.82 -2.73 25.31
C ARG A 262 1.40 -3.37 26.62
N VAL A 263 0.47 -4.34 26.57
CA VAL A 263 0.05 -5.09 27.77
C VAL A 263 1.24 -5.86 28.35
N GLN A 264 2.06 -6.48 27.50
CA GLN A 264 3.28 -7.18 27.94
C GLN A 264 4.32 -6.21 28.52
N ALA A 265 4.52 -5.05 27.89
CA ALA A 265 5.44 -4.03 28.38
C ALA A 265 4.97 -3.42 29.72
N GLY A 266 3.66 -3.25 29.92
CA GLY A 266 3.08 -2.75 31.17
C GLY A 266 3.01 -3.80 32.28
N ALA A 267 3.01 -5.09 31.93
CA ALA A 267 3.06 -6.21 32.88
C ALA A 267 4.49 -6.62 33.27
N ALA A 268 5.51 -6.09 32.59
CA ALA A 268 6.88 -6.29 33.00
C ALA A 268 7.10 -5.62 34.37
N PRO A 269 7.58 -6.35 35.40
CA PRO A 269 7.85 -5.75 36.69
C PRO A 269 8.82 -4.59 36.50
N PRO A 270 8.64 -3.46 37.21
CA PRO A 270 9.61 -2.38 37.16
C PRO A 270 10.96 -3.01 37.48
N SER A 271 11.90 -2.90 36.54
CA SER A 271 13.28 -3.32 36.72
C SER A 271 13.70 -2.84 38.09
N ALA A 272 13.94 -3.79 39.01
CA ALA A 272 14.37 -3.48 40.36
C ALA A 272 15.51 -2.48 40.22
N GLY A 273 15.26 -1.24 40.63
CA GLY A 273 16.33 -0.28 40.86
C GLY A 273 17.35 -0.96 41.77
N PRO A 274 18.64 -0.57 41.72
CA PRO A 274 19.68 -1.20 42.51
C PRO A 274 19.16 -1.37 43.94
N VAL A 275 18.96 -2.62 44.37
CA VAL A 275 18.59 -2.91 45.75
C VAL A 275 19.66 -2.21 46.58
N PRO A 276 19.31 -1.26 47.47
CA PRO A 276 20.30 -0.67 48.35
C PRO A 276 20.87 -1.85 49.15
N VAL A 277 22.13 -2.19 48.86
CA VAL A 277 22.88 -3.15 49.67
C VAL A 277 22.81 -2.61 51.09
N PRO A 278 22.24 -3.34 52.07
CA PRO A 278 22.25 -2.89 53.44
C PRO A 278 23.70 -2.66 53.83
N ALA A 279 24.03 -1.44 54.25
CA ALA A 279 25.34 -1.15 54.80
C ALA A 279 25.61 -2.16 55.93
N PRO A 280 26.80 -2.80 55.98
CA PRO A 280 27.11 -3.73 57.05
C PRO A 280 26.94 -3.01 58.39
N ALA A 281 26.19 -3.64 59.30
CA ALA A 281 25.94 -3.12 60.63
C ALA A 281 27.29 -2.82 61.32
N ALA A 282 27.43 -1.58 61.81
CA ALA A 282 28.58 -1.17 62.58
C ALA A 282 28.73 -2.08 63.81
N GLU A 283 29.92 -2.64 64.00
CA GLU A 283 30.28 -3.41 65.19
C GLU A 283 30.06 -2.56 66.46
N PRO A 284 29.51 -3.14 67.55
CA PRO A 284 29.39 -2.43 68.81
C PRO A 284 30.78 -2.10 69.38
N PRO A 285 30.94 -0.95 70.05
CA PRO A 285 32.24 -0.52 70.57
C PRO A 285 32.71 -1.46 71.69
N ALA A 286 33.96 -1.90 71.59
CA ALA A 286 34.64 -2.67 72.63
C ALA A 286 34.75 -1.84 73.92
N LEU A 287 34.36 -2.44 75.05
CA LEU A 287 34.52 -1.87 76.38
C LEU A 287 36.02 -1.77 76.74
N PRO A 288 36.47 -0.67 77.38
CA PRO A 288 37.86 -0.53 77.79
C PRO A 288 38.19 -1.45 78.98
N PRO A 289 39.44 -1.94 79.09
CA PRO A 289 39.88 -2.71 80.24
C PRO A 289 40.06 -1.81 81.47
N ALA A 290 39.84 -2.41 82.64
CA ALA A 290 39.92 -1.80 83.97
C ALA A 290 41.33 -1.34 84.36
#